data_AF-A0A0P6JIW8-F1
#
_entry.id   AF-A0A0P6JIW8-F1
#
_cell.length_a   1.000
_cell.length_b   1.000
_cell.length_c   1.000
_cell.angle_alpha   90.00
_cell.angle_beta   90.00
_cell.angle_gamma   90.00
#
_symmetry.space_group_name_H-M   'P 1'
#
loop_
_entity.id
_entity.type
_entity.pdbx_description
1 polymer ?
#
loop_
_entity_poly.entity_id
_entity_poly.type
_entity_poly.pdbx_seq_one_letter_code
_entity_poly.pdbx_strand_id
1 'polypeptide(L)'
;MWAARLLQALLLQQVLLHLLLLPVAIPYAEGQKKRRNTLHEFKKSAKTTLIKEDPLLKIKTKKMNSADQCANRCTRNKGLPFTCKAFVFDKARKRCLWLPFNSMSNGVKKEFGHEFDLYEKKDYIRNCIIGKGDSYKGTVSVTKSGIKCQPWSSMIPHEHSFLPSSYRGKDLQENYCRNPRGEEGGPWCFTSKPEVRHEVCDIPQCSEGK
;
A
#
# COMPACT_ATOMS: atom_id res chain seq x y z
N MET A 1 21.28 -69.57 -35.49
CA MET A 1 20.41 -68.45 -35.91
C MET A 1 19.68 -67.72 -34.76
N TRP A 2 20.13 -67.83 -33.50
CA TRP A 2 19.45 -67.20 -32.35
C TRP A 2 20.17 -65.95 -31.81
N ALA A 3 21.48 -65.81 -32.03
CA ALA A 3 22.27 -64.69 -31.53
C ALA A 3 21.98 -63.35 -32.25
N ALA A 4 21.71 -63.37 -33.56
CA ALA A 4 21.46 -62.16 -34.34
C ALA A 4 20.12 -61.48 -34.01
N ARG A 5 19.09 -62.25 -33.63
CA ARG A 5 17.76 -61.72 -33.24
C ARG A 5 17.77 -61.09 -31.84
N LEU A 6 18.60 -61.59 -30.92
CA LEU A 6 18.79 -61.01 -29.59
C LEU A 6 19.53 -59.66 -29.64
N LEU A 7 20.55 -59.53 -30.48
CA LEU A 7 21.27 -58.26 -30.68
C LEU A 7 20.39 -57.16 -31.29
N GLN A 8 19.52 -57.48 -32.27
CA GLN A 8 18.57 -56.51 -32.83
C GLN A 8 17.50 -56.09 -31.81
N ALA A 9 17.01 -57.01 -30.97
CA ALA A 9 16.04 -56.68 -29.92
C ALA A 9 16.64 -55.80 -28.81
N LEU A 10 17.88 -56.07 -28.38
CA LEU A 10 18.59 -55.26 -27.38
C LEU A 10 18.94 -53.85 -27.90
N LEU A 11 19.35 -53.72 -29.17
CA LEU A 11 19.58 -52.42 -29.82
C LEU A 11 18.29 -51.60 -29.94
N LEU A 12 17.16 -52.22 -30.30
CA LEU A 12 15.85 -51.56 -30.35
C LEU A 12 15.39 -51.10 -28.95
N GLN A 13 15.62 -51.91 -27.91
CA GLN A 13 15.27 -51.57 -26.53
C GLN A 13 16.14 -50.42 -25.96
N GLN A 14 17.44 -50.38 -26.30
CA GLN A 14 18.33 -49.28 -25.91
C GLN A 14 18.02 -47.97 -26.65
N VAL A 15 17.64 -48.03 -27.93
CA VAL A 15 17.25 -46.82 -28.69
C VAL A 15 15.91 -46.24 -28.20
N LEU A 16 14.94 -47.09 -27.83
CA LEU A 16 13.67 -46.63 -27.25
C LEU A 16 13.85 -45.95 -25.88
N LEU A 17 14.77 -46.44 -25.06
CA LEU A 17 15.06 -45.86 -23.74
C LEU A 17 15.75 -44.49 -23.84
N HIS A 18 16.56 -44.27 -24.87
CA HIS A 18 17.17 -42.96 -25.14
C HIS A 18 16.19 -41.92 -25.72
N LEU A 19 15.18 -42.35 -26.49
CA LEU A 19 14.13 -41.47 -27.00
C LEU A 19 13.19 -40.94 -25.89
N LEU A 20 13.03 -41.70 -24.80
CA LEU A 20 12.22 -41.30 -23.63
C LEU A 20 12.95 -40.36 -22.65
N LEU A 21 14.27 -40.18 -22.79
CA LEU A 21 15.11 -39.34 -21.93
C LEU A 21 15.47 -37.99 -22.53
N LEU A 22 14.99 -37.67 -23.74
CA LEU A 22 15.13 -36.32 -24.28
C LEU A 22 14.26 -35.38 -23.44
N PRO A 23 14.86 -34.41 -22.71
CA PRO A 23 14.07 -33.46 -21.95
C PRO A 23 13.28 -32.63 -22.97
N VAL A 24 11.96 -32.79 -22.97
CA VAL A 24 11.04 -31.88 -23.65
C VAL A 24 11.29 -30.52 -23.01
N ALA A 25 12.08 -29.68 -23.68
CA ALA A 25 12.25 -28.29 -23.32
C ALA A 25 10.93 -27.60 -23.62
N ILE A 26 9.99 -27.67 -22.67
CA ILE A 26 8.84 -26.77 -22.65
C ILE A 26 9.44 -25.38 -22.49
N PRO A 27 9.31 -24.46 -23.47
CA PRO A 27 9.71 -23.09 -23.24
C PRO A 27 8.81 -22.56 -22.13
N TYR A 28 9.36 -22.47 -20.93
CA TYR A 28 8.75 -21.73 -19.83
C TYR A 28 8.71 -20.30 -20.34
N ALA A 29 7.54 -19.89 -20.83
CA ALA A 29 7.26 -18.49 -21.09
C ALA A 29 7.32 -17.80 -19.74
N GLU A 30 8.51 -17.31 -19.39
CA GLU A 30 8.72 -16.42 -18.26
C GLU A 30 8.01 -15.12 -18.63
N GLY A 31 6.70 -15.12 -18.39
CA GLY A 31 5.86 -13.95 -18.59
C GLY A 31 6.47 -12.85 -17.75
N GLN A 32 7.17 -11.93 -18.42
CA GLN A 32 7.60 -10.68 -17.84
C GLN A 32 6.33 -10.02 -17.29
N LYS A 33 6.05 -10.19 -16.00
CA LYS A 33 4.97 -9.50 -15.31
C LYS A 33 5.27 -8.01 -15.48
N LYS A 34 4.65 -7.40 -16.49
CA LYS A 34 4.75 -5.97 -16.81
C LYS A 34 4.54 -5.26 -15.48
N ARG A 35 5.59 -4.60 -14.97
CA ARG A 35 5.54 -3.96 -13.65
C ARG A 35 4.37 -2.98 -13.66
N ARG A 36 3.30 -3.31 -12.94
CA ARG A 36 2.09 -2.48 -12.82
C ARG A 36 2.50 -1.06 -12.44
N ASN A 37 2.10 -0.07 -13.24
CA ASN A 37 2.32 1.34 -12.92
C ASN A 37 1.27 1.79 -11.91
N THR A 38 1.70 2.21 -10.71
CA THR A 38 0.83 2.65 -9.61
C THR A 38 0.80 4.16 -9.44
N LEU A 39 1.45 4.94 -10.31
CA LEU A 39 1.56 6.40 -10.18
C LEU A 39 0.19 7.10 -10.18
N HIS A 40 -0.81 6.54 -10.87
CA HIS A 40 -2.20 7.03 -10.91
C HIS A 40 -2.93 6.98 -9.55
N GLU A 41 -2.43 6.18 -8.60
CA GLU A 41 -2.94 6.10 -7.22
C GLU A 41 -2.51 7.29 -6.35
N PHE A 42 -1.65 8.17 -6.89
CA PHE A 42 -1.11 9.32 -6.19
C PHE A 42 -1.68 10.63 -6.75
N LYS A 43 -1.87 11.62 -5.87
CA LYS A 43 -2.05 13.02 -6.24
C LYS A 43 -0.69 13.67 -6.37
N LYS A 44 -0.40 14.25 -7.53
CA LYS A 44 0.84 14.99 -7.80
C LYS A 44 0.70 16.46 -7.38
N SER A 45 1.68 16.99 -6.69
CA SER A 45 1.92 18.42 -6.52
C SER A 45 3.29 18.76 -7.10
N ALA A 46 3.32 19.49 -8.23
CA ALA A 46 4.56 19.86 -8.90
C ALA A 46 5.32 20.94 -8.10
N LYS A 47 6.66 20.97 -8.25
CA LYS A 47 7.54 21.96 -7.59
C LYS A 47 7.34 22.05 -6.07
N THR A 48 7.07 20.92 -5.43
CA THR A 48 6.66 20.83 -4.02
C THR A 48 7.45 19.74 -3.30
N THR A 49 7.89 20.03 -2.08
CA THR A 49 8.39 19.06 -1.10
C THR A 49 7.62 19.19 0.23
N LEU A 50 7.84 18.25 1.15
CA LEU A 50 7.29 18.29 2.50
C LEU A 50 8.41 18.40 3.52
N ILE A 51 8.27 19.36 4.43
CA ILE A 51 9.11 19.51 5.62
C ILE A 51 8.28 19.14 6.85
N LYS A 52 8.91 18.47 7.81
CA LYS A 52 8.29 18.19 9.09
C LYS A 52 9.21 18.67 10.21
N GLU A 53 8.61 19.31 11.21
CA GLU A 53 9.32 19.84 12.38
C GLU A 53 9.83 18.74 13.33
N ASP A 54 9.24 17.54 13.27
CA ASP A 54 9.63 16.39 14.09
C ASP A 54 10.83 15.62 13.49
N PRO A 55 12.03 15.68 14.11
CA PRO A 55 13.25 15.05 13.59
C PRO A 55 13.26 13.53 13.75
N LEU A 56 12.33 12.93 14.52
CA LEU A 56 12.32 11.49 14.78
C LEU A 56 11.74 10.67 13.62
N LEU A 57 11.07 11.33 12.66
CA LEU A 57 10.44 10.62 11.55
C LEU A 57 11.45 10.22 10.48
N LYS A 58 11.72 8.91 10.45
CA LYS A 58 12.64 8.29 9.50
C LYS A 58 12.11 8.46 8.07
N ILE A 59 12.83 9.22 7.25
CA ILE A 59 12.65 9.29 5.80
C ILE A 59 13.60 8.28 5.15
N LYS A 60 13.13 7.53 4.15
CA LYS A 60 13.99 6.63 3.38
C LYS A 60 14.28 7.23 2.02
N THR A 61 15.56 7.26 1.62
CA THR A 61 15.97 7.77 0.31
C THR A 61 16.65 6.69 -0.53
N LYS A 62 16.51 6.75 -1.86
CA LYS A 62 17.28 5.91 -2.79
C LYS A 62 17.27 6.52 -4.20
N LYS A 63 18.39 6.39 -4.92
CA LYS A 63 18.45 6.72 -6.37
C LYS A 63 17.47 5.84 -7.15
N MET A 64 16.66 6.46 -8.00
CA MET A 64 15.69 5.82 -8.89
C MET A 64 15.54 6.68 -10.14
N ASN A 65 15.35 6.05 -11.29
CA ASN A 65 15.37 6.74 -12.58
C ASN A 65 14.05 7.46 -12.88
N SER A 66 12.93 7.00 -12.31
CA SER A 66 11.61 7.60 -12.54
C SER A 66 10.73 7.62 -11.29
N ALA A 67 9.75 8.52 -11.30
CA ALA A 67 8.72 8.59 -10.27
C ALA A 67 7.87 7.31 -10.18
N ASP A 68 7.67 6.59 -11.30
CA ASP A 68 6.94 5.31 -11.32
C ASP A 68 7.63 4.24 -10.46
N GLN A 69 8.97 4.22 -10.45
CA GLN A 69 9.73 3.33 -9.59
C GLN A 69 9.53 3.68 -8.11
N CYS A 70 9.46 4.98 -7.79
CA CYS A 70 9.13 5.46 -6.45
C CYS A 70 7.72 5.02 -6.03
N ALA A 71 6.73 5.23 -6.89
CA ALA A 71 5.34 4.87 -6.67
C ALA A 71 5.18 3.37 -6.41
N ASN A 72 5.75 2.53 -7.29
CA ASN A 72 5.66 1.07 -7.16
C ASN A 72 6.27 0.56 -5.86
N ARG A 73 7.36 1.17 -5.38
CA ARG A 73 7.95 0.81 -4.09
C ARG A 73 7.09 1.29 -2.91
N CYS A 74 6.52 2.49 -3.02
CA CYS A 74 5.65 3.08 -2.00
C CYS A 74 4.33 2.30 -1.87
N THR A 75 3.66 1.96 -2.98
CA THR A 75 2.42 1.17 -2.99
C THR A 75 2.65 -0.20 -2.37
N ARG A 76 3.73 -0.90 -2.75
CA ARG A 76 4.06 -2.23 -2.20
C ARG A 76 4.69 -2.20 -0.81
N ASN A 77 4.94 -1.02 -0.25
CA ASN A 77 5.70 -0.80 0.97
C ASN A 77 7.04 -1.58 1.04
N LYS A 78 7.67 -1.83 -0.13
CA LYS A 78 8.75 -2.83 -0.24
C LYS A 78 10.06 -2.32 0.38
N GLY A 79 10.46 -2.90 1.51
CA GLY A 79 11.70 -2.57 2.21
C GLY A 79 11.72 -1.16 2.81
N LEU A 80 10.54 -0.63 3.11
CA LEU A 80 10.33 0.61 3.86
C LEU A 80 10.02 0.23 5.32
N PRO A 81 10.69 0.85 6.32
CA PRO A 81 10.49 0.53 7.73
C PRO A 81 9.21 1.16 8.32
N PHE A 82 8.36 1.73 7.47
CA PHE A 82 7.14 2.45 7.83
C PHE A 82 6.10 2.31 6.71
N THR A 83 4.84 2.65 7.00
CA THR A 83 3.79 2.77 5.98
C THR A 83 4.04 4.00 5.11
N CYS A 84 4.31 3.81 3.82
CA CYS A 84 4.52 4.91 2.89
C CYS A 84 3.20 5.62 2.57
N LYS A 85 3.08 6.89 2.95
CA LYS A 85 1.89 7.74 2.69
C LYS A 85 2.11 8.71 1.53
N ALA A 86 3.34 9.18 1.36
CA ALA A 86 3.75 10.01 0.24
C ALA A 86 5.20 9.71 -0.18
N PHE A 87 5.60 10.22 -1.33
CA PHE A 87 7.00 10.32 -1.69
C PHE A 87 7.28 11.62 -2.46
N VAL A 88 8.51 12.11 -2.37
CA VAL A 88 9.02 13.19 -3.21
C VAL A 88 10.01 12.59 -4.21
N PHE A 89 9.87 12.98 -5.47
CA PHE A 89 10.85 12.69 -6.51
C PHE A 89 11.71 13.93 -6.77
N ASP A 90 13.00 13.81 -6.44
CA ASP A 90 14.04 14.79 -6.79
C ASP A 90 14.45 14.55 -8.24
N LYS A 91 13.98 15.41 -9.14
CA LYS A 91 14.20 15.33 -10.59
C LYS A 91 15.67 15.57 -10.94
N ALA A 92 16.34 16.45 -10.20
CA ALA A 92 17.73 16.82 -10.43
C ALA A 92 18.68 15.66 -10.08
N ARG A 93 18.45 15.00 -8.94
CA ARG A 93 19.32 13.91 -8.46
C ARG A 93 18.82 12.52 -8.80
N LYS A 94 17.68 12.40 -9.50
CA LYS A 94 17.00 11.13 -9.81
C LYS A 94 16.89 10.25 -8.56
N ARG A 95 16.20 10.78 -7.54
CA ARG A 95 16.15 10.18 -6.20
C ARG A 95 14.74 10.24 -5.63
N CYS A 96 14.29 9.15 -5.01
CA CYS A 96 13.06 9.14 -4.23
C CYS A 96 13.34 9.42 -2.76
N LEU A 97 12.44 10.15 -2.12
CA LEU A 97 12.33 10.28 -0.68
C LEU A 97 10.95 9.73 -0.29
N TRP A 98 10.88 8.57 0.35
CA TRP A 98 9.62 7.98 0.83
C TRP A 98 9.32 8.46 2.24
N LEU A 99 8.06 8.87 2.46
CA LEU A 99 7.62 9.56 3.66
C LEU A 99 6.55 8.73 4.38
N PRO A 100 6.62 8.60 5.73
CA PRO A 100 5.55 8.03 6.54
C PRO A 100 4.38 8.99 6.77
N PHE A 101 4.46 10.21 6.23
CA PHE A 101 3.48 11.29 6.35
C PHE A 101 3.14 11.87 4.98
N ASN A 102 2.09 12.69 4.93
CA ASN A 102 1.64 13.45 3.78
C ASN A 102 1.37 14.91 4.20
N SER A 103 0.86 15.74 3.29
CA SER A 103 0.59 17.15 3.58
C SER A 103 -0.56 17.40 4.56
N MET A 104 -1.38 16.39 4.85
CA MET A 104 -2.47 16.46 5.83
C MET A 104 -2.02 16.01 7.23
N SER A 105 -0.77 15.57 7.36
CA SER A 105 -0.23 15.09 8.64
C SER A 105 0.11 16.28 9.55
N ASN A 106 -0.14 16.13 10.85
CA ASN A 106 0.14 17.19 11.82
C ASN A 106 1.64 17.58 11.83
N GLY A 107 1.92 18.88 11.89
CA GLY A 107 3.28 19.45 11.89
C GLY A 107 4.03 19.36 10.56
N VAL A 108 3.36 18.99 9.46
CA VAL A 108 3.94 18.96 8.12
C VAL A 108 3.57 20.23 7.36
N LYS A 109 4.56 20.89 6.75
CA LYS A 109 4.36 22.05 5.88
C LYS A 109 4.80 21.71 4.44
N LYS A 110 4.10 22.30 3.46
CA LYS A 110 4.52 22.27 2.07
C LYS A 110 5.57 23.34 1.85
N GLU A 111 6.60 23.00 1.11
CA GLU A 111 7.64 23.94 0.71
C GLU A 111 7.84 23.89 -0.80
N PHE A 112 8.11 25.06 -1.38
CA PHE A 112 8.38 25.18 -2.80
C PHE A 112 9.79 24.69 -3.12
N GLY A 113 9.94 23.91 -4.18
CA GLY A 113 11.26 23.53 -4.69
C GLY A 113 11.17 23.04 -6.12
N HIS A 114 11.90 23.71 -7.01
CA HIS A 114 11.74 23.55 -8.47
C HIS A 114 12.05 22.12 -8.94
N GLU A 115 13.03 21.48 -8.32
CA GLU A 115 13.48 20.12 -8.61
C GLU A 115 12.59 19.02 -8.00
N PHE A 116 11.64 19.35 -7.12
CA PHE A 116 10.85 18.37 -6.40
C PHE A 116 9.45 18.23 -6.98
N ASP A 117 9.00 16.99 -7.16
CA ASP A 117 7.59 16.67 -7.38
C ASP A 117 7.10 15.77 -6.22
N LEU A 118 6.07 16.21 -5.51
CA LEU A 118 5.43 15.48 -4.42
C LEU A 118 4.31 14.59 -4.96
N TYR A 119 4.24 13.36 -4.47
CA TYR A 119 3.21 12.37 -4.80
C TYR A 119 2.62 11.80 -3.52
N GLU A 120 1.33 12.06 -3.29
CA GLU A 120 0.62 11.66 -2.08
C GLU A 120 -0.40 10.57 -2.41
N LYS A 121 -0.39 9.45 -1.70
CA LYS A 121 -1.38 8.38 -1.95
C LYS A 121 -2.78 8.90 -1.71
N LYS A 122 -3.65 8.76 -2.72
CA LYS A 122 -5.04 9.26 -2.67
C LYS A 122 -5.80 8.76 -1.44
N ASP A 123 -5.62 7.50 -1.06
CA ASP A 123 -6.30 6.90 0.10
C ASP A 123 -6.09 7.66 1.42
N TYR A 124 -4.96 8.35 1.60
CA TYR A 124 -4.62 9.09 2.82
C TYR A 124 -4.96 10.58 2.76
N ILE A 125 -5.45 11.07 1.62
CA ILE A 125 -5.78 12.50 1.40
C ILE A 125 -7.21 12.70 0.92
N ARG A 126 -7.96 11.63 0.58
CA ARG A 126 -9.39 11.73 0.28
C ARG A 126 -10.11 12.16 1.55
N ASN A 127 -10.98 13.15 1.40
CA ASN A 127 -11.95 13.62 2.41
C ASN A 127 -13.34 13.01 2.19
N CYS A 128 -13.43 11.96 1.38
CA CYS A 128 -14.67 11.27 1.01
C CYS A 128 -14.43 9.75 0.96
N ILE A 129 -15.50 8.97 1.01
CA ILE A 129 -15.49 7.51 0.89
C ILE A 129 -16.08 7.04 -0.44
N ILE A 130 -15.66 5.85 -0.88
CA ILE A 130 -16.27 5.14 -2.01
C ILE A 130 -16.92 3.88 -1.43
N GLY A 131 -18.21 3.65 -1.72
CA GLY A 131 -18.96 2.53 -1.17
C GLY A 131 -18.96 2.55 0.35
N LYS A 132 -18.48 1.47 0.98
CA LYS A 132 -18.44 1.33 2.44
C LYS A 132 -17.25 2.02 3.11
N GLY A 133 -16.31 2.60 2.34
CA GLY A 133 -15.15 3.27 2.92
C GLY A 133 -14.16 2.33 3.64
N ASP A 134 -14.11 1.05 3.30
CA ASP A 134 -13.14 0.08 3.83
C ASP A 134 -11.67 0.41 3.47
N SER A 135 -11.49 1.17 2.39
CA SER A 135 -10.21 1.70 1.92
C SER A 135 -9.89 3.12 2.44
N TYR A 136 -10.78 3.72 3.22
CA TYR A 136 -10.58 5.08 3.74
C TYR A 136 -9.40 5.14 4.72
N LYS A 137 -8.43 6.02 4.43
CA LYS A 137 -7.24 6.24 5.28
C LYS A 137 -6.99 7.72 5.56
N GLY A 138 -8.03 8.54 5.43
CA GLY A 138 -7.99 9.96 5.77
C GLY A 138 -7.84 10.21 7.27
N THR A 139 -7.88 11.49 7.66
CA THR A 139 -7.52 11.95 9.02
C THR A 139 -8.70 12.41 9.87
N VAL A 140 -9.95 12.22 9.41
CA VAL A 140 -11.14 12.49 10.24
C VAL A 140 -11.07 11.63 11.51
N SER A 141 -11.24 12.26 12.67
CA SER A 141 -11.09 11.67 14.01
C SER A 141 -12.20 12.11 14.98
N VAL A 142 -13.34 12.50 14.41
CA VAL A 142 -14.56 12.88 15.13
C VAL A 142 -15.74 12.10 14.54
N THR A 143 -16.65 11.68 15.40
CA THR A 143 -17.86 10.94 15.01
C THR A 143 -18.89 11.89 14.40
N LYS A 144 -19.98 11.35 13.82
CA LYS A 144 -21.08 12.16 13.28
C LYS A 144 -21.71 13.11 14.32
N SER A 145 -21.69 12.72 15.60
CA SER A 145 -22.20 13.53 16.71
C SER A 145 -21.14 14.47 17.30
N GLY A 146 -19.99 14.62 16.64
CA GLY A 146 -18.89 15.49 17.06
C GLY A 146 -18.07 14.94 18.23
N ILE A 147 -18.19 13.66 18.58
CA ILE A 147 -17.43 13.07 19.68
C ILE A 147 -16.03 12.75 19.17
N LYS A 148 -15.00 13.17 19.90
CA LYS A 148 -13.61 12.81 19.59
C LYS A 148 -13.43 11.29 19.65
N CYS A 149 -12.78 10.72 18.66
CA CYS A 149 -12.48 9.29 18.64
C CYS A 149 -11.43 8.90 19.69
N GLN A 150 -11.55 7.71 20.24
CA GLN A 150 -10.52 7.02 21.02
C GLN A 150 -9.42 6.49 20.08
N PRO A 151 -8.14 6.57 20.49
CA PRO A 151 -7.05 5.96 19.73
C PRO A 151 -7.21 4.44 19.60
N TRP A 152 -6.98 3.88 18.42
CA TRP A 152 -7.07 2.43 18.17
C TRP A 152 -6.04 1.59 18.96
N SER A 153 -4.99 2.22 19.46
CA SER A 153 -4.01 1.57 20.35
C SER A 153 -4.37 1.73 21.84
N SER A 154 -5.35 2.55 22.18
CA SER A 154 -5.83 2.75 23.55
C SER A 154 -6.89 1.72 23.88
N MET A 155 -6.85 1.21 25.11
CA MET A 155 -7.92 0.38 25.69
C MET A 155 -8.89 1.19 26.56
N ILE A 156 -8.73 2.51 26.61
CA ILE A 156 -9.51 3.44 27.44
C ILE A 156 -10.17 4.50 26.55
N PRO A 157 -11.46 4.84 26.77
CA PRO A 157 -12.37 4.23 27.76
C PRO A 157 -12.92 2.86 27.35
N HIS A 158 -12.82 2.47 26.08
CA HIS A 158 -13.42 1.23 25.57
C HIS A 158 -12.36 0.18 25.26
N GLU A 159 -12.34 -0.91 26.03
CA GLU A 159 -11.52 -2.07 25.69
C GLU A 159 -12.02 -2.74 24.39
N HIS A 160 -11.09 -3.21 23.54
CA HIS A 160 -11.44 -3.82 22.26
C HIS A 160 -10.33 -4.68 21.66
N SER A 161 -10.67 -5.54 20.69
CA SER A 161 -9.71 -6.38 19.96
C SER A 161 -9.23 -5.81 18.60
N PHE A 162 -9.60 -4.56 18.27
CA PHE A 162 -9.22 -3.88 17.03
C PHE A 162 -7.80 -3.30 17.08
N LEU A 163 -6.81 -4.18 17.29
CA LEU A 163 -5.42 -3.79 17.36
C LEU A 163 -4.79 -3.63 15.97
N PRO A 164 -3.88 -2.66 15.77
CA PRO A 164 -3.18 -2.47 14.49
C PRO A 164 -2.37 -3.71 14.07
N SER A 165 -1.90 -4.50 15.03
CA SER A 165 -1.19 -5.77 14.81
C SER A 165 -2.07 -6.85 14.21
N SER A 166 -3.35 -6.91 14.62
CA SER A 166 -4.35 -7.88 14.16
C SER A 166 -4.97 -7.49 12.81
N TYR A 167 -5.17 -6.20 12.57
CA TYR A 167 -5.78 -5.67 11.34
C TYR A 167 -4.73 -5.04 10.41
N ARG A 168 -3.74 -5.85 9.98
CA ARG A 168 -2.66 -5.39 9.10
C ARG A 168 -3.22 -4.81 7.79
N GLY A 169 -2.71 -3.66 7.38
CA GLY A 169 -3.11 -2.97 6.14
C GLY A 169 -4.36 -2.11 6.23
N LYS A 170 -5.11 -2.17 7.35
CA LYS A 170 -6.30 -1.33 7.62
C LYS A 170 -5.98 0.05 8.18
N ASP A 171 -4.69 0.34 8.43
CA ASP A 171 -4.22 1.65 8.88
C ASP A 171 -4.95 2.15 10.13
N LEU A 172 -5.14 1.28 11.12
CA LEU A 172 -5.66 1.64 12.45
C LEU A 172 -4.59 2.47 13.20
N GLN A 173 -4.38 3.71 12.78
CA GLN A 173 -3.42 4.64 13.36
C GLN A 173 -4.15 5.77 14.07
N GLU A 174 -3.52 6.28 15.13
CA GLU A 174 -4.08 7.35 15.97
C GLU A 174 -5.53 7.01 16.38
N ASN A 175 -6.43 7.98 16.27
CA ASN A 175 -7.85 7.85 16.50
C ASN A 175 -8.67 8.13 15.22
N TYR A 176 -8.11 7.86 14.04
CA TYR A 176 -8.81 8.17 12.78
C TYR A 176 -9.97 7.20 12.51
N CYS A 177 -11.05 7.68 11.93
CA CYS A 177 -12.18 6.85 11.52
C CYS A 177 -11.75 5.79 10.49
N ARG A 178 -12.13 4.53 10.71
CA ARG A 178 -11.77 3.40 9.83
C ARG A 178 -12.95 2.44 9.71
N ASN A 179 -12.98 1.69 8.62
CA ASN A 179 -13.93 0.59 8.46
C ASN A 179 -13.18 -0.73 8.23
N PRO A 180 -12.58 -1.31 9.30
CA PRO A 180 -11.68 -2.45 9.15
C PRO A 180 -12.37 -3.71 8.60
N ARG A 181 -13.66 -3.90 8.91
CA ARG A 181 -14.46 -5.06 8.49
C ARG A 181 -15.31 -4.82 7.24
N GLY A 182 -15.37 -3.58 6.72
CA GLY A 182 -16.18 -3.26 5.54
C GLY A 182 -17.68 -3.33 5.83
N GLU A 183 -18.08 -2.82 6.99
CA GLU A 183 -19.47 -2.76 7.47
C GLU A 183 -20.26 -1.69 6.70
N GLU A 184 -21.58 -1.89 6.53
CA GLU A 184 -22.44 -1.00 5.72
C GLU A 184 -22.50 0.45 6.23
N GLY A 185 -22.32 0.66 7.54
CA GLY A 185 -22.42 1.98 8.17
C GLY A 185 -21.28 2.97 7.82
N GLY A 186 -20.24 2.51 7.13
CA GLY A 186 -19.09 3.35 6.78
C GLY A 186 -17.99 3.37 7.85
N PRO A 187 -17.00 4.28 7.73
CA PRO A 187 -15.95 4.42 8.74
C PRO A 187 -16.51 4.84 10.09
N TRP A 188 -15.98 4.21 11.13
CA TRP A 188 -16.36 4.43 12.52
C TRP A 188 -15.12 4.49 13.41
N CYS A 189 -15.32 4.84 14.68
CA CYS A 189 -14.28 4.75 15.70
C CYS A 189 -14.91 4.43 17.07
N PHE A 190 -14.10 3.89 17.98
CA PHE A 190 -14.43 3.97 19.41
C PHE A 190 -14.45 5.42 19.83
N THR A 191 -15.34 5.80 20.74
CA THR A 191 -15.45 7.21 21.14
C THR A 191 -14.69 7.50 22.43
N SER A 192 -14.28 8.75 22.65
CA SER A 192 -13.68 9.17 23.91
C SER A 192 -14.69 9.29 25.06
N LYS A 193 -16.00 9.19 24.79
CA LYS A 193 -17.05 9.23 25.81
C LYS A 193 -17.32 7.81 26.33
N PRO A 194 -17.24 7.56 27.65
CA PRO A 194 -17.54 6.25 28.23
C PRO A 194 -18.97 5.75 27.96
N GLU A 195 -19.92 6.64 27.72
CA GLU A 195 -21.33 6.31 27.51
C GLU A 195 -21.62 5.83 26.08
N VAL A 196 -20.76 6.19 25.12
CA VAL A 196 -20.93 5.85 23.70
C VAL A 196 -19.75 5.00 23.26
N ARG A 197 -19.95 3.69 23.16
CA ARG A 197 -18.85 2.76 22.85
C ARG A 197 -18.17 3.05 21.51
N HIS A 198 -18.96 3.13 20.45
CA HIS A 198 -18.49 3.44 19.11
C HIS A 198 -19.57 4.17 18.34
N GLU A 199 -19.17 4.92 17.33
CA GLU A 199 -20.08 5.63 16.45
C GLU A 199 -19.47 5.78 15.06
N VAL A 200 -20.33 5.80 14.04
CA VAL A 200 -19.92 6.13 12.67
C VAL A 200 -19.48 7.59 12.56
N CYS A 201 -18.59 7.86 11.61
CA CYS A 201 -18.12 9.20 11.30
C CYS A 201 -18.86 9.75 10.08
N ASP A 202 -19.09 11.07 10.08
CA ASP A 202 -19.73 11.74 8.95
C ASP A 202 -18.69 12.07 7.87
N ILE A 203 -18.47 11.11 6.97
CA ILE A 203 -17.56 11.27 5.83
C ILE A 203 -18.39 11.10 4.55
N PRO A 204 -18.46 12.13 3.69
CA PRO A 204 -19.32 12.10 2.52
C PRO A 204 -18.88 11.05 1.49
N GLN A 205 -19.82 10.57 0.68
CA GLN A 205 -19.48 9.81 -0.52
C GLN A 205 -18.72 10.70 -1.49
N CYS A 206 -17.72 10.16 -2.18
CA CYS A 206 -17.04 10.88 -3.23
C CYS A 206 -18.04 11.13 -4.35
N SER A 207 -18.16 12.38 -4.81
CA SER A 207 -18.94 12.70 -6.00
C SER A 207 -18.40 11.85 -7.15
N GLU A 208 -19.23 10.98 -7.73
CA GLU A 208 -18.92 10.47 -9.06
C GLU A 208 -18.89 11.70 -9.96
N GLY A 209 -17.71 12.02 -10.50
CA GLY A 209 -17.57 13.15 -11.41
C GLY A 209 -18.53 12.92 -12.57
N LYS A 210 -19.60 13.71 -12.63
CA LYS A 210 -20.38 13.90 -13.85
C LYS A 210 -19.56 14.69 -14.85
#